data_AF-A0AA43IQ45-F1
#
_entry.id   AF-A0AA43IQ45-F1
#
_cell.length_a   1.000
_cell.length_b   1.000
_cell.length_c   1.000
_cell.angle_alpha   90.00
_cell.angle_beta   90.00
_cell.angle_gamma   90.00
#
_symmetry.space_group_name_H-M   'P 1'
#
loop_
_entity.id
_entity.type
_entity.pdbx_description
1 polymer ?
#
loop_
_entity_poly.entity_id
_entity_poly.type
_entity_poly.pdbx_seq_one_letter_code
_entity_poly.pdbx_strand_id
1 'polypeptide(L)' 'ARSFKVNLIPYNPTGKYEGSSRPAIESFKAVLDRARIPATVRLTRGRDIEAACGQLASAR' A
#
# COMPACT_ATOMS: atom_id res chain seq x y z
N ALA A 1 7.10 11.77 -23.14
CA ALA A 1 7.80 11.11 -22.02
C ALA A 1 6.79 10.25 -21.25
N ARG A 2 7.13 8.99 -20.92
CA ARG A 2 6.24 8.16 -20.09
C ARG A 2 6.26 8.72 -18.66
N SER A 3 5.11 9.22 -18.21
CA SER A 3 4.92 9.65 -16.82
C SER A 3 4.53 8.43 -15.98
N PHE A 4 5.17 8.25 -14.83
CA PHE A 4 4.88 7.17 -13.89
C PHE A 4 4.62 7.74 -12.49
N LYS A 5 3.83 7.00 -11.70
CA LYS A 5 3.58 7.28 -10.30
C LYS A 5 3.71 6.00 -9.49
N VAL A 6 4.20 6.12 -8.27
CA VAL A 6 4.26 5.02 -7.32
C VAL A 6 3.01 5.08 -6.43
N ASN A 7 2.32 3.94 -6.29
CA ASN A 7 1.20 3.83 -5.37
C ASN A 7 1.57 2.86 -4.25
N LEU A 8 1.83 3.40 -3.06
CA LEU A 8 2.11 2.62 -1.86
C LEU A 8 0.80 2.04 -1.34
N ILE A 9 0.73 0.72 -1.29
CA ILE A 9 -0.42 -0.01 -0.76
C ILE A 9 0.00 -0.61 0.58
N PRO A 10 -0.50 -0.10 1.72
CA PRO A 10 -0.29 -0.76 3.00
C PRO A 10 -0.77 -2.20 2.90
N TYR A 11 0.09 -3.14 3.29
CA TYR A 11 -0.25 -4.55 3.19
C TYR A 11 -1.47 -4.87 4.07
N ASN A 12 -2.38 -5.66 3.50
CA ASN A 12 -3.51 -6.22 4.23
C ASN A 12 -3.10 -7.63 4.68
N PRO A 13 -3.02 -7.90 5.99
CA PRO A 13 -2.55 -9.17 6.50
C PRO A 13 -3.30 -10.37 5.91
N THR A 14 -2.55 -11.34 5.38
CA THR A 14 -3.05 -12.66 4.93
C THR A 14 -2.35 -13.81 5.67
N GLY A 15 -1.74 -13.52 6.83
CA GLY A 15 -1.16 -14.52 7.76
C GLY A 15 0.36 -14.70 7.71
N LYS A 16 1.05 -14.35 6.60
CA LYS A 16 2.51 -14.54 6.47
C LYS A 16 3.35 -13.32 6.85
N TYR A 17 2.76 -12.13 6.76
CA TYR A 17 3.46 -10.86 6.99
C TYR A 17 2.58 -9.91 7.80
N GLU A 18 3.21 -8.86 8.31
CA GLU A 18 2.53 -7.72 8.90
C GLU A 18 2.65 -6.50 7.99
N GLY A 19 1.66 -5.62 8.05
CA GLY A 19 1.70 -4.36 7.32
C GLY A 19 2.73 -3.41 7.93
N SER A 20 3.44 -2.67 7.08
CA SER A 20 4.35 -1.62 7.53
C SER A 20 3.62 -0.63 8.43
N SER A 21 4.30 -0.18 9.49
CA SER A 21 3.79 0.87 10.36
C SER A 21 3.62 2.19 9.58
N ARG A 22 2.73 3.05 10.05
CA ARG A 22 2.50 4.36 9.43
C ARG A 22 3.78 5.20 9.32
N PRO A 23 4.64 5.30 10.35
CA PRO A 23 5.91 6.02 10.23
C PRO A 23 6.86 5.42 9.17
N ALA A 24 6.88 4.09 9.01
CA ALA A 24 7.70 3.44 8.00
C ALA A 24 7.21 3.76 6.57
N ILE A 25 5.89 3.76 6.35
CA ILE A 25 5.28 4.15 5.07
C ILE A 25 5.59 5.63 4.75
N GLU A 26 5.44 6.51 5.74
CA GLU A 26 5.74 7.93 5.59
C GLU A 26 7.23 8.17 5.29
N SER A 27 8.13 7.45 5.96
CA SER A 27 9.58 7.51 5.71
C SER A 27 9.93 7.06 4.30
N PHE A 28 9.32 5.98 3.81
CA PHE A 28 9.53 5.50 2.45
C PHE A 28 9.00 6.49 1.41
N LYS A 29 7.82 7.06 1.64
CA LYS A 29 7.26 8.11 0.78
C LYS A 29 8.20 9.33 0.73
N ALA A 30 8.76 9.74 1.87
CA ALA A 30 9.68 10.87 1.93
C ALA A 30 10.95 10.65 1.09
N VAL A 31 11.43 9.40 0.97
CA VAL A 31 12.54 9.05 0.07
C VAL A 31 12.13 9.27 -1.41
N LEU A 32 10.95 8.81 -1.81
CA LEU A 32 10.43 8.99 -3.17
C LEU A 32 10.22 10.47 -3.50
N ASP A 33 9.67 11.24 -2.55
CA ASP A 33 9.45 12.68 -2.71
C ASP A 33 10.79 13.43 -2.92
N ARG A 34 11.82 13.10 -2.12
CA ARG A 34 13.18 13.66 -2.30
C ARG A 34 13.79 13.32 -3.67
N ALA A 35 13.47 12.15 -4.21
CA ALA A 35 13.87 11.74 -5.56
C ALA A 35 13.00 12.36 -6.67
N ARG A 36 12.01 13.20 -6.32
CA ARG A 36 11.03 13.79 -7.25
C ARG A 36 10.21 12.72 -8.00
N ILE A 37 9.95 11.58 -7.35
CA ILE A 37 9.08 10.52 -7.87
C ILE A 37 7.67 10.71 -7.27
N PRO A 38 6.64 10.98 -8.09
CA PRO A 38 5.27 11.14 -7.59
C PRO A 38 4.79 9.86 -6.88
N ALA A 39 4.38 10.01 -5.61
CA ALA A 39 3.94 8.89 -4.79
C ALA A 39 2.66 9.18 -4.00
N THR A 40 1.74 8.21 -3.96
CA THR A 40 0.53 8.25 -3.13
C THR A 40 0.50 7.07 -2.17
N VAL A 41 -0.14 7.23 -1.01
CA VAL A 41 -0.47 6.11 -0.11
C VAL A 41 -1.95 5.80 -0.27
N ARG A 42 -2.28 4.57 -0.68
CA ARG A 42 -3.67 4.14 -0.83
C ARG A 42 -4.30 3.92 0.55
N LEU A 43 -5.39 4.62 0.82
CA LEU A 43 -6.21 4.36 2.00
C LEU A 43 -6.84 2.98 1.88
N THR A 44 -6.61 2.13 2.88
CA THR A 44 -7.28 0.83 2.96
C THR A 44 -8.77 1.06 3.18
N ARG A 45 -9.62 0.48 2.34
CA ARG A 45 -11.08 0.42 2.49
C ARG A 45 -11.49 -1.05 2.52
N GLY A 46 -12.46 -1.40 3.37
CA GLY A 46 -13.02 -2.76 3.44
C GLY A 46 -12.15 -3.80 4.17
N ARG A 47 -11.22 -3.37 5.03
CA ARG A 47 -10.42 -4.30 5.87
C ARG A 47 -11.28 -4.98 6.94
N ASP A 48 -12.25 -4.24 7.45
CA ASP A 48 -13.29 -4.63 8.39
C ASP A 48 -14.25 -5.70 7.84
N ILE A 49 -14.38 -5.80 6.52
CA ILE A 49 -15.25 -6.77 5.83
C ILE A 49 -14.48 -7.76 4.95
N GLU A 50 -13.17 -7.91 5.18
CA GLU A 50 -12.30 -8.81 4.42
C GLU A 50 -12.33 -8.61 2.89
N ALA A 51 -12.64 -7.40 2.42
CA ALA A 51 -12.75 -7.05 1.00
C ALA A 51 -11.62 -6.13 0.53
N ALA A 52 -10.58 -5.93 1.33
CA ALA A 52 -9.44 -5.13 0.91
C ALA A 52 -8.63 -5.86 -0.18
N CYS A 53 -7.85 -5.11 -0.97
CA CYS A 53 -7.03 -5.69 -2.04
C CYS A 53 -6.15 -6.84 -1.50
N GLY A 54 -6.27 -8.03 -2.09
CA GLY A 54 -5.58 -9.26 -1.67
C GLY A 54 -6.37 -10.18 -0.71
N GLN A 55 -7.50 -9.72 -0.15
CA GLN A 55 -8.37 -10.52 0.72
C GLN A 55 -9.50 -11.23 -0.03
N LEU A 56 -9.70 -10.92 -1.31
CA LEU A 56 -10.61 -11.67 -2.18
C LEU A 56 -9.99 -13.04 -2.48
N ALA A 57 -10.16 -13.97 -1.54
CA ALA A 57 -10.09 -15.38 -1.82
C ALA A 57 -11.29 -15.73 -2.70
N SER A 58 -11.06 -15.94 -4.00
CA SER A 58 -12.01 -16.73 -4.77
C SER A 58 -12.07 -18.08 -4.07
N ALA A 59 -13.21 -18.41 -3.47
CA ALA A 59 -13.53 -19.78 -3.13
C ALA A 59 -13.20 -20.62 -4.37
N ARG A 60 -12.29 -21.58 -4.22
CA ARG A 60 -12.21 -22.69 -5.15
C ARG A 60 -13.24 -23.70 -4.73
#